data_AF-S5MG58-F1
#
_entry.id   AF-S5MG58-F1
#
_cell.length_a   1.000
_cell.length_b   1.000
_cell.length_c   1.000
_cell.angle_alpha   90.00
_cell.angle_beta   90.00
_cell.angle_gamma   90.00
#
_symmetry.space_group_name_H-M   'P 1'
#
loop_
_entity.id
_entity.type
_entity.pdbx_description
1 polymer ?
#
loop_
_entity_poly.entity_id
_entity_poly.type
_entity_poly.pdbx_seq_one_letter_code
_entity_poly.pdbx_strand_id
1 'polypeptide(L)'
;MKKSLAIISYILLSILLLNNLLTFIFIQEISLKTNNESLELISSGLIIVYIFETITFIWLVILLLFLIINRIKTSFISSIMMIIIGVIFLFSFILVTWIFGTINIICGIGIITTASIHLKNHRNSL
;
A
#
# COMPACT_ATOMS: atom_id res chain seq x y z
N MET A 1 12.29 -15.77 4.25
CA MET A 1 10.90 -16.01 4.72
C MET A 1 10.54 -17.47 4.52
N LYS A 2 9.72 -18.08 5.40
CA LYS A 2 9.05 -19.35 5.06
C LYS A 2 8.21 -19.10 3.80
N LYS A 3 8.21 -20.04 2.84
CA LYS A 3 7.53 -19.88 1.54
C LYS A 3 6.05 -19.47 1.71
N SER A 4 5.36 -19.99 2.71
CA SER A 4 3.96 -19.64 3.02
C SER A 4 3.76 -18.17 3.40
N LEU A 5 4.63 -17.61 4.25
CA LEU A 5 4.53 -16.19 4.65
C LEU A 5 4.82 -15.25 3.48
N ALA A 6 5.80 -15.59 2.63
CA ALA A 6 6.11 -14.81 1.42
C ALA A 6 4.92 -14.75 0.47
N ILE A 7 4.22 -15.87 0.26
CA ILE A 7 3.03 -15.93 -0.58
C ILE A 7 1.93 -15.01 -0.06
N ILE A 8 1.64 -15.03 1.25
CA ILE A 8 0.62 -14.15 1.85
C ILE A 8 0.99 -12.68 1.62
N SER A 9 2.26 -12.32 1.84
CA SER A 9 2.75 -10.96 1.63
C SER A 9 2.62 -10.51 0.17
N TYR A 10 2.93 -11.39 -0.80
CA TYR A 10 2.72 -11.10 -2.22
C TYR A 10 1.25 -10.86 -2.56
N ILE A 11 0.34 -11.71 -2.06
CA ILE A 11 -1.11 -11.57 -2.29
C ILE A 11 -1.59 -10.21 -1.75
N LEU A 12 -1.21 -9.85 -0.51
CA LEU A 12 -1.61 -8.59 0.11
C LEU A 12 -1.08 -7.38 -0.66
N LEU A 13 0.16 -7.42 -1.14
CA LEU A 13 0.75 -6.36 -1.95
C LEU A 13 0.08 -6.25 -3.33
N SER A 14 -0.28 -7.37 -3.95
CA SER A 14 -1.04 -7.37 -5.21
C SER A 14 -2.43 -6.76 -5.05
N ILE A 15 -3.13 -7.06 -3.95
CA ILE A 15 -4.44 -6.46 -3.65
C ILE A 15 -4.31 -4.95 -3.45
N LEU A 16 -3.32 -4.49 -2.68
CA LEU A 16 -3.06 -3.05 -2.50
C LEU A 16 -2.74 -2.34 -3.83
N LEU A 17 -1.94 -2.97 -4.68
CA LEU A 17 -1.60 -2.40 -5.99
C LEU A 17 -2.84 -2.28 -6.88
N LEU A 18 -3.71 -3.29 -6.89
CA LEU A 18 -4.99 -3.23 -7.58
C LEU A 18 -5.90 -2.15 -6.99
N ASN A 19 -5.95 -2.04 -5.66
CA ASN A 19 -6.76 -1.04 -4.96
C ASN A 19 -6.31 0.39 -5.29
N ASN A 20 -5.01 0.67 -5.25
CA ASN A 20 -4.48 1.97 -5.67
C ASN A 20 -4.80 2.29 -7.13
N LEU A 21 -4.68 1.30 -8.03
CA LEU A 21 -4.98 1.51 -9.45
C LEU A 21 -6.47 1.83 -9.67
N LEU A 22 -7.38 1.14 -8.97
CA LEU A 22 -8.80 1.45 -8.98
C LEU A 22 -9.08 2.85 -8.44
N THR A 23 -8.49 3.20 -7.28
CA THR A 23 -8.62 4.54 -6.69
C THR A 23 -8.19 5.62 -7.69
N PHE A 24 -7.11 5.39 -8.44
CA PHE A 24 -6.62 6.31 -9.47
C PHE A 24 -7.66 6.55 -10.58
N ILE A 25 -8.24 5.47 -11.11
CA ILE A 25 -9.27 5.53 -12.16
C ILE A 25 -10.49 6.30 -11.66
N PHE A 26 -10.97 5.99 -10.46
CA PHE A 26 -12.16 6.63 -9.90
C PHE A 26 -11.93 8.11 -9.57
N ILE A 27 -10.77 8.49 -9.03
CA ILE A 27 -10.42 9.89 -8.77
C ILE A 27 -10.39 10.70 -10.07
N GLN A 28 -9.81 10.12 -11.14
CA GLN A 28 -9.74 10.78 -12.44
C GLN A 28 -11.13 11.01 -13.04
N GLU A 29 -12.03 10.02 -12.93
CA GLU A 29 -13.40 10.13 -13.43
C GLU A 29 -14.22 11.18 -12.66
N ILE A 30 -14.05 11.24 -11.33
CA ILE A 30 -14.67 12.26 -10.49
C ILE A 30 -14.16 13.65 -10.89
N SER A 31 -12.83 13.83 -10.97
CA SER A 31 -12.20 15.09 -11.35
C SER A 31 -12.73 15.65 -12.68
N LEU A 32 -12.85 14.81 -13.70
CA LEU A 32 -13.39 15.18 -15.02
C LEU A 32 -14.85 15.65 -14.96
N LYS A 33 -15.67 15.10 -14.06
CA LYS A 33 -17.07 15.51 -13.87
C LYS A 33 -17.19 16.80 -13.04
N THR A 34 -16.35 16.98 -12.02
CA THR A 34 -16.38 18.18 -11.15
C THR A 34 -15.77 19.43 -11.78
N ASN A 35 -14.91 19.31 -12.79
CA ASN A 35 -14.30 20.49 -13.44
C ASN A 35 -15.32 21.41 -14.16
N ASN A 36 -16.58 20.97 -14.27
CA ASN A 36 -17.69 21.76 -14.81
C ASN A 36 -18.44 22.58 -13.74
N GLU A 37 -18.16 22.39 -12.45
CA GLU A 37 -18.81 23.15 -11.36
C GLU A 37 -17.74 23.78 -10.46
N SER A 38 -17.93 25.05 -10.11
CA SER A 38 -17.00 25.97 -9.44
C SER A 38 -16.64 25.59 -7.99
N LEU A 39 -16.02 24.43 -7.79
CA LEU A 39 -15.63 23.87 -6.49
C LEU A 39 -14.11 23.73 -6.38
N GLU A 40 -13.41 24.86 -6.25
CA GLU A 40 -11.96 24.94 -5.99
C GLU A 40 -11.51 24.16 -4.74
N LEU A 41 -12.39 23.99 -3.76
CA LEU A 41 -12.12 23.24 -2.54
C LEU A 41 -12.16 21.71 -2.76
N ILE A 42 -12.98 21.24 -3.69
CA ILE A 42 -13.03 19.81 -4.05
C ILE A 42 -11.84 19.47 -4.97
N SER A 43 -11.49 20.36 -5.89
CA SER A 43 -10.35 20.15 -6.79
C SER A 43 -9.02 20.11 -6.03
N SER A 44 -8.82 20.97 -5.03
CA SER A 44 -7.61 20.96 -4.18
C SER A 44 -7.51 19.71 -3.29
N GLY A 45 -8.64 19.22 -2.74
CA GLY A 45 -8.70 17.95 -2.03
C GLY A 45 -8.30 16.76 -2.91
N LEU A 46 -8.81 16.70 -4.15
CA LEU A 46 -8.51 15.63 -5.10
C LEU A 46 -7.03 15.58 -5.50
N ILE A 47 -6.34 16.73 -5.59
CA ILE A 47 -4.89 16.79 -5.88
C ILE A 47 -4.08 16.09 -4.79
N ILE A 48 -4.45 16.29 -3.51
CA ILE A 48 -3.75 15.67 -2.37
C ILE A 48 -3.89 14.13 -2.43
N VAL A 49 -5.09 13.64 -2.72
CA VAL A 49 -5.33 12.20 -2.87
C VAL A 49 -4.53 11.64 -4.04
N TYR A 50 -4.49 12.34 -5.17
CA TYR A 50 -3.73 11.93 -6.35
C TYR A 50 -2.22 11.83 -6.08
N ILE A 51 -1.64 12.80 -5.38
CA ILE A 51 -0.22 12.79 -4.98
C ILE A 51 0.06 11.61 -4.04
N PHE A 52 -0.80 11.38 -3.04
CA PHE A 52 -0.67 10.27 -2.10
C PHE A 52 -0.72 8.91 -2.80
N GLU A 53 -1.69 8.70 -3.68
CA GLU A 53 -1.85 7.47 -4.46
C GLU A 53 -0.66 7.21 -5.39
N THR A 54 -0.12 8.27 -6.02
CA THR A 54 1.06 8.16 -6.89
C THR A 54 2.30 7.73 -6.09
N ILE A 55 2.55 8.34 -4.93
CA ILE A 55 3.69 8.01 -4.06
C ILE A 55 3.57 6.58 -3.56
N THR A 56 2.40 6.18 -3.07
CA THR A 56 2.16 4.83 -2.55
C THR A 56 2.25 3.77 -3.65
N PHE A 57 1.80 4.07 -4.87
CA PHE A 57 1.95 3.19 -6.03
C PHE A 57 3.43 2.94 -6.38
N ILE A 58 4.24 4.00 -6.50
CA ILE A 58 5.69 3.88 -6.77
C ILE A 58 6.36 3.03 -5.69
N TRP A 59 6.03 3.27 -4.42
CA TRP A 59 6.60 2.52 -3.31
C TRP A 59 6.22 1.03 -3.35
N LEU A 60 4.96 0.70 -3.64
CA LEU A 60 4.50 -0.68 -3.80
C LEU A 60 5.27 -1.41 -4.91
N VAL A 61 5.49 -0.76 -6.06
CA VAL A 61 6.26 -1.33 -7.18
C VAL A 61 7.71 -1.60 -6.76
N ILE A 62 8.37 -0.64 -6.11
CA ILE A 62 9.74 -0.81 -5.62
C ILE A 62 9.82 -1.98 -4.64
N LEU A 63 8.86 -2.09 -3.71
CA LEU A 63 8.86 -3.15 -2.71
C LEU A 63 8.64 -4.54 -3.34
N LEU A 64 7.75 -4.64 -4.32
CA LEU A 64 7.53 -5.86 -5.11
C LEU A 64 8.81 -6.30 -5.84
N LEU A 65 9.49 -5.36 -6.52
CA LEU A 65 10.76 -5.65 -7.20
C LEU A 65 11.84 -6.12 -6.21
N PHE A 66 11.93 -5.48 -5.04
CA PHE A 66 12.91 -5.83 -4.01
C PHE A 66 12.66 -7.24 -3.44
N LEU A 67 11.40 -7.62 -3.24
CA LEU A 67 10.99 -8.95 -2.82
C LEU A 67 11.28 -10.02 -3.88
N ILE A 68 11.23 -9.68 -5.17
CA ILE A 68 11.51 -10.62 -6.27
C ILE A 68 13.02 -10.85 -6.43
N ILE A 69 13.81 -9.77 -6.45
CA ILE A 69 15.23 -9.81 -6.82
C ILE A 69 16.13 -10.31 -5.67
N ASN A 70 15.84 -9.97 -4.40
CA ASN A 70 16.77 -10.22 -3.28
C ASN A 70 16.27 -11.27 -2.27
N ARG A 71 16.23 -12.55 -2.64
CA ARG A 71 15.67 -13.63 -1.77
C ARG A 71 16.42 -13.93 -0.45
N ILE A 72 17.71 -13.58 -0.29
CA ILE A 72 18.56 -14.21 0.74
C ILE A 72 19.11 -13.24 1.80
N LYS A 73 19.55 -12.02 1.45
CA LYS A 73 20.17 -11.08 2.42
C LYS A 73 19.29 -9.91 2.86
N THR A 74 18.16 -9.66 2.20
CA THR A 74 17.33 -8.47 2.48
C THR A 74 16.02 -8.78 3.20
N SER A 75 15.81 -10.01 3.68
CA SER A 75 14.51 -10.38 4.27
C SER A 75 14.18 -9.57 5.52
N PHE A 76 15.18 -9.11 6.27
CA PHE A 76 15.01 -8.17 7.38
C PHE A 76 14.56 -6.78 6.90
N ILE A 77 15.28 -6.21 5.93
CA ILE A 77 15.00 -4.90 5.34
C ILE A 77 13.60 -4.89 4.71
N SER A 78 13.27 -5.95 3.96
CA SER A 78 11.97 -6.12 3.33
C SER A 78 10.83 -6.14 4.36
N SER A 79 10.99 -6.86 5.48
CA SER A 79 10.00 -6.86 6.55
C SER A 79 9.84 -5.49 7.23
N ILE A 80 10.93 -4.73 7.41
CA ILE A 80 10.83 -3.35 7.91
C ILE A 80 10.07 -2.47 6.92
N MET A 81 10.42 -2.52 5.63
CA MET A 81 9.74 -1.72 4.60
C MET A 81 8.25 -2.10 4.50
N MET A 82 7.91 -3.38 4.65
CA MET A 82 6.52 -3.84 4.71
C MET A 82 5.77 -3.24 5.91
N ILE A 83 6.37 -3.18 7.09
CA ILE A 83 5.75 -2.54 8.26
C ILE A 83 5.50 -1.05 8.00
N ILE A 84 6.50 -0.34 7.45
CA ILE A 84 6.36 1.09 7.12
C ILE A 84 5.21 1.30 6.14
N ILE A 85 5.15 0.53 5.06
CA ILE A 85 4.07 0.59 4.09
C ILE A 85 2.71 0.30 4.74
N GLY A 86 2.62 -0.75 5.55
CA GLY A 86 1.38 -1.11 6.23
C GLY A 86 0.86 0.01 7.13
N VAL A 87 1.77 0.71 7.83
CA VAL A 87 1.41 1.87 8.66
C VAL A 87 0.90 3.03 7.81
N ILE A 88 1.56 3.35 6.68
CA ILE A 88 1.09 4.39 5.75
C ILE A 88 -0.33 4.08 5.26
N PHE A 89 -0.63 2.83 4.93
CA PHE A 89 -1.95 2.42 4.49
C PHE A 89 -3.03 2.49 5.57
N LEU A 90 -2.68 2.40 6.86
CA LEU A 90 -3.65 2.64 7.94
C LEU A 90 -4.18 4.08 7.94
N PHE A 91 -3.34 5.06 7.59
CA PHE A 91 -3.75 6.46 7.52
C PHE A 91 -4.53 6.81 6.25
N SER A 92 -4.56 5.90 5.25
CA SER A 92 -5.25 6.14 3.98
C SER A 92 -6.76 6.31 4.12
N PHE A 93 -7.38 5.84 5.22
CA PHE A 93 -8.81 6.04 5.49
C PHE A 93 -9.23 7.50 5.64
N ILE A 94 -8.31 8.37 6.07
CA ILE A 94 -8.58 9.81 6.22
C ILE A 94 -8.51 10.52 4.86
N LEU A 95 -7.67 10.00 3.96
CA LEU A 95 -7.34 10.66 2.69
C LEU A 95 -8.14 10.12 1.50
N VAL A 96 -8.47 8.84 1.52
CA VAL A 96 -9.13 8.13 0.43
C VAL A 96 -10.60 7.88 0.81
N THR A 97 -11.48 7.73 -0.18
CA THR A 97 -12.88 7.35 0.05
C THR A 97 -12.99 6.12 0.98
N TRP A 98 -14.06 6.07 1.78
CA TRP A 98 -14.22 5.09 2.86
C TRP A 98 -14.10 3.63 2.38
N ILE A 99 -14.53 3.34 1.15
CA ILE A 99 -14.48 2.00 0.56
C ILE A 99 -13.03 1.58 0.30
N PHE A 100 -12.27 2.36 -0.48
CA PHE A 100 -10.88 2.05 -0.81
C PHE A 100 -9.96 2.15 0.42
N GLY A 101 -10.23 3.10 1.33
CA GLY A 101 -9.50 3.23 2.60
C GLY A 101 -9.67 2.02 3.52
N THR A 102 -10.87 1.41 3.56
CA THR A 102 -11.11 0.20 4.37
C THR A 102 -10.30 -0.99 3.86
N ILE A 103 -10.24 -1.19 2.54
CA ILE A 103 -9.42 -2.25 1.91
C ILE A 103 -7.94 -2.05 2.26
N ASN A 104 -7.45 -0.81 2.16
CA ASN A 104 -6.09 -0.45 2.52
C ASN A 104 -5.76 -0.75 3.99
N ILE A 105 -6.68 -0.45 4.92
CA ILE A 105 -6.50 -0.81 6.34
C ILE A 105 -6.36 -2.31 6.53
N ILE A 106 -7.28 -3.11 5.96
CA ILE A 106 -7.28 -4.57 6.12
C ILE A 106 -5.96 -5.16 5.59
N CYS A 107 -5.55 -4.73 4.39
CA CYS A 107 -4.29 -5.17 3.81
C CYS A 107 -3.08 -4.67 4.62
N GLY A 108 -3.09 -3.43 5.10
CA GLY A 108 -2.03 -2.85 5.93
C GLY A 108 -1.80 -3.64 7.21
N ILE A 109 -2.87 -4.00 7.93
CA ILE A 109 -2.81 -4.86 9.13
C ILE A 109 -2.22 -6.23 8.79
N GLY A 110 -2.67 -6.85 7.68
CA GLY A 110 -2.16 -8.14 7.23
C GLY A 110 -0.66 -8.10 6.91
N ILE A 111 -0.20 -7.04 6.24
CA ILE A 111 1.20 -6.84 5.88
C ILE A 111 2.06 -6.67 7.14
N ILE A 112 1.65 -5.81 8.07
CA ILE A 112 2.34 -5.63 9.36
C ILE A 112 2.46 -6.98 10.08
N THR A 113 1.36 -7.71 10.16
CA THR A 113 1.32 -9.01 10.87
C THR A 113 2.30 -10.01 10.25
N THR A 114 2.29 -10.17 8.93
CA THR A 114 3.19 -11.11 8.24
C THR A 114 4.66 -10.70 8.38
N ALA A 115 4.97 -9.41 8.29
CA ALA A 115 6.31 -8.87 8.47
C ALA A 115 6.81 -9.03 9.91
N SER A 116 5.98 -8.76 10.91
CA SER A 116 6.33 -8.94 12.34
C SER A 116 6.60 -10.41 12.68
N ILE A 117 5.79 -11.34 12.17
CA ILE A 117 6.03 -12.79 12.34
C ILE A 117 7.37 -13.17 11.71
N HIS A 118 7.69 -12.61 10.55
CA HIS A 118 8.96 -12.89 9.87
C HIS A 118 10.16 -12.37 10.66
N LEU A 119 10.11 -11.13 11.18
CA LEU A 119 11.16 -10.56 12.03
C LEU A 119 11.40 -11.40 13.29
N LYS A 120 10.32 -11.82 13.97
CA LYS A 120 10.42 -12.67 15.16
C LYS A 120 11.11 -14.01 14.85
N ASN A 121 10.73 -14.64 13.74
CA ASN A 121 11.34 -15.90 13.32
C ASN A 121 12.81 -15.75 12.94
N HIS A 122 13.21 -14.60 12.39
CA HIS A 122 14.61 -14.34 12.05
C HIS A 122 15.48 -14.15 13.31
N ARG A 123 14.95 -13.46 14.33
CA ARG A 123 15.63 -13.29 15.62
C ARG A 123 15.86 -14.62 16.34
N ASN A 124 14.90 -15.53 16.29
CA ASN A 124 15.00 -16.83 16.96
C ASN A 124 15.93 -17.83 16.25
N SER A 125 16.38 -17.52 15.02
CA SER A 125 17.29 -18.35 14.22
C SER A 125 18.76 -17.91 14.28
N LEU A 126 19.04 -16.78 14.94
CA LEU A 126 20.37 -16.26 15.25
C LEU A 126 20.77 -16.70 16.67
#